data_AF-A0A6M4IP31-F1
#
_entry.id   AF-A0A6M4IP31-F1
#
_cell.length_a   1.000
_cell.length_b   1.000
_cell.length_c   1.000
_cell.angle_alpha   90.00
_cell.angle_beta   90.00
_cell.angle_gamma   90.00
#
_symmetry.space_group_name_H-M   'P 1'
#
loop_
_entity.id
_entity.type
_entity.pdbx_description
1 polymer ?
#
loop_
_entity_poly.entity_id
_entity_poly.type
_entity_poly.pdbx_seq_one_letter_code
_entity_poly.pdbx_strand_id
1 'polypeptide(L)'
;MNRALRSFLLALVCAVAAWSLARTKGASPPTLPTPASAPASVPATAPINQQSSETNPVGFRPIGFRSSARLVEHYEKHGREFGSVSQAQYLQLAQQLRDAPVGGDILEVVRQSDGVVSRFDKGSGAFLAADPDGTIRTFFKPNDGEAYFRRQARRSPRS
;
A
#
# COMPACT_ATOMS: atom_id res chain seq x y z
N MET A 1 -6.27 -54.28 8.49
CA MET A 1 -6.85 -53.84 7.20
C MET A 1 -6.19 -52.52 6.81
N ASN A 2 -4.91 -52.54 6.44
CA ASN A 2 -4.34 -52.71 5.09
C ASN A 2 -4.07 -51.36 4.38
N ARG A 3 -2.80 -50.90 4.50
CA ARG A 3 -1.87 -50.41 3.44
C ARG A 3 -2.35 -49.28 2.51
N ALA A 4 -1.60 -48.27 2.07
CA ALA A 4 -0.21 -47.87 2.22
C ALA A 4 -0.02 -46.45 1.60
N LEU A 5 0.94 -45.72 2.18
CA LEU A 5 1.94 -44.86 1.54
C LEU A 5 1.84 -44.66 0.00
N ARG A 6 1.69 -43.40 -0.46
CA ARG A 6 2.24 -42.95 -1.75
C ARG A 6 2.78 -41.53 -1.63
N SER A 7 4.07 -41.48 -1.35
CA SER A 7 4.97 -40.37 -1.67
C SER A 7 4.90 -40.06 -3.16
N PHE A 8 4.82 -38.78 -3.52
CA PHE A 8 5.25 -38.29 -4.84
C PHE A 8 6.20 -37.12 -4.62
N LEU A 9 7.49 -37.45 -4.60
CA LEU A 9 8.56 -36.54 -4.99
C LEU A 9 8.31 -36.17 -6.46
N LEU A 10 8.36 -34.88 -6.79
CA LEU A 10 8.84 -34.46 -8.09
C LEU A 10 9.94 -33.43 -7.87
N ALA A 11 11.18 -33.90 -8.05
CA ALA A 11 12.36 -33.08 -8.16
C ALA A 11 12.36 -32.38 -9.52
N LEU A 12 12.65 -31.08 -9.53
CA LEU A 12 13.22 -30.43 -10.70
C LEU A 12 14.47 -29.68 -10.25
N VAL A 13 15.61 -30.27 -10.57
CA VAL A 13 16.96 -29.71 -10.47
C VAL A 13 17.36 -29.31 -11.87
N CYS A 14 17.79 -28.05 -12.06
CA CYS A 14 18.70 -27.53 -13.11
C CYS A 14 18.83 -26.01 -12.86
N ALA A 15 19.96 -25.33 -12.96
CA ALA A 15 21.36 -25.66 -12.91
C ALA A 15 22.12 -24.34 -12.64
N VAL A 16 23.27 -24.52 -12.02
CA VAL A 16 24.29 -23.61 -11.49
C VAL A 16 24.72 -22.45 -12.41
N ALA A 17 24.97 -21.29 -11.82
CA ALA A 17 26.10 -20.44 -12.22
C ALA A 17 26.70 -19.76 -10.97
N ALA A 18 27.74 -20.39 -10.44
CA ALA A 18 28.65 -19.81 -9.47
C ALA A 18 29.88 -19.30 -10.25
N TRP A 19 30.24 -18.03 -10.07
CA TRP A 19 31.60 -17.58 -10.33
C TRP A 19 32.14 -16.84 -9.12
N SER A 20 33.35 -17.25 -8.75
CA SER A 20 34.05 -16.93 -7.52
C SER A 20 35.19 -15.94 -7.77
N LEU A 21 35.69 -15.41 -6.65
CA LEU A 21 37.05 -14.95 -6.35
C LEU A 21 37.40 -13.46 -6.51
N ALA A 22 38.41 -13.08 -5.73
CA ALA A 22 38.53 -11.85 -4.95
C ALA A 22 39.80 -11.03 -5.26
N ARG A 23 39.88 -9.83 -4.62
CA ARG A 23 41.08 -8.97 -4.33
C ARG A 23 41.62 -8.17 -5.53
N THR A 24 42.09 -6.91 -5.43
CA THR A 24 42.97 -6.19 -4.47
C THR A 24 42.70 -4.65 -4.47
N LYS A 25 42.58 -3.96 -3.32
CA LYS A 25 43.56 -3.03 -2.65
C LYS A 25 44.15 -1.85 -3.47
N GLY A 26 43.94 -0.62 -2.95
CA GLY A 26 44.72 0.62 -3.15
C GLY A 26 44.02 1.67 -4.04
N ALA A 27 43.93 2.98 -3.75
CA ALA A 27 44.54 3.86 -2.75
C ALA A 27 43.71 5.17 -2.62
N SER A 28 43.75 5.83 -1.46
CA SER A 28 43.20 7.19 -1.22
C SER A 28 44.15 8.28 -1.77
N PRO A 29 43.67 9.52 -1.99
CA PRO A 29 44.20 10.66 -1.20
C PRO A 29 43.13 11.76 -0.93
N PRO A 30 43.47 12.94 -0.39
CA PRO A 30 43.52 13.24 1.05
C PRO A 30 42.43 14.21 1.53
N THR A 31 42.14 14.09 2.83
CA THR A 31 41.45 15.05 3.73
C THR A 31 42.04 16.46 3.67
N LEU A 32 41.21 17.50 3.84
CA LEU A 32 41.46 18.71 4.64
C LEU A 32 40.12 19.52 4.79
N PRO A 33 39.95 20.40 5.81
CA PRO A 33 39.12 20.11 6.98
C PRO A 33 37.81 20.93 7.11
N THR A 34 36.86 20.37 7.86
CA THR A 34 35.79 21.07 8.62
C THR A 34 36.38 21.38 10.02
N PRO A 35 36.12 22.51 10.74
CA PRO A 35 34.77 22.97 11.08
C PRO A 35 34.54 24.48 11.27
N ALA A 36 33.30 24.92 11.11
CA ALA A 36 32.79 26.10 11.81
C ALA A 36 31.34 25.83 12.24
N SER A 37 31.16 25.83 13.56
CA SER A 37 29.92 25.57 14.29
C SER A 37 28.81 26.59 13.99
N ALA A 38 27.58 26.10 14.15
CA ALA A 38 26.33 26.85 14.16
C ALA A 38 26.32 28.04 15.13
N PRO A 39 25.31 28.91 15.00
CA PRO A 39 24.31 28.90 16.07
C PRO A 39 22.90 28.65 15.57
N ALA A 40 22.16 27.96 16.43
CA ALA A 40 20.72 27.77 16.34
C ALA A 40 19.96 29.10 16.29
N SER A 41 18.93 29.16 15.46
CA SER A 41 17.73 29.96 15.69
C SER A 41 16.59 29.39 14.84
N VAL A 42 15.78 28.56 15.47
CA VAL A 42 14.39 28.32 15.07
C VAL A 42 13.61 29.63 15.22
N PRO A 43 12.74 29.96 14.26
CA PRO A 43 11.48 30.59 14.59
C PRO A 43 10.39 29.53 14.45
N ALA A 44 9.86 29.12 15.59
CA ALA A 44 8.55 28.52 15.66
C ALA A 44 7.49 29.56 15.26
N THR A 45 6.40 29.05 14.67
CA THR A 45 5.07 29.68 14.59
C THR A 45 4.76 30.54 13.37
N ALA A 46 4.30 29.88 12.31
CA ALA A 46 3.17 30.38 11.52
C ALA A 46 2.20 29.21 11.32
N PRO A 47 0.92 29.32 11.70
CA PRO A 47 -0.03 28.24 11.48
C PRO A 47 -0.34 28.20 9.99
N ILE A 48 0.07 27.15 9.29
CA ILE A 48 -0.46 26.84 7.96
C ILE A 48 -1.84 26.23 8.19
N ASN A 49 -2.80 27.09 8.52
CA ASN A 49 -4.21 26.81 8.43
C ASN A 49 -4.57 26.75 6.95
N GLN A 50 -4.26 25.62 6.28
CA GLN A 50 -4.76 25.37 4.93
C GLN A 50 -6.16 24.77 5.03
N GLN A 51 -7.07 25.65 5.43
CA GLN A 51 -8.46 25.56 5.07
C GLN A 51 -8.60 26.07 3.63
N SER A 52 -8.35 25.20 2.66
CA SER A 52 -8.86 25.37 1.29
C SER A 52 -10.20 24.64 1.20
N SER A 53 -11.21 25.26 1.80
CA SER A 53 -12.61 25.00 1.48
C SER A 53 -12.92 25.70 0.15
N GLU A 54 -12.75 24.97 -0.96
CA GLU A 54 -13.35 25.37 -2.24
C GLU A 54 -14.37 24.31 -2.67
N THR A 55 -15.53 24.83 -3.05
CA THR A 55 -16.81 24.17 -3.28
C THR A 55 -16.74 23.12 -4.39
N ASN A 56 -16.85 21.84 -4.04
CA ASN A 56 -17.20 20.78 -4.98
C ASN A 56 -18.63 20.29 -4.66
N PRO A 57 -19.64 20.55 -5.51
CA PRO A 57 -20.94 19.93 -5.33
C PRO A 57 -20.80 18.43 -5.64
N VAL A 58 -21.32 17.61 -4.71
CA VAL A 58 -21.32 16.13 -4.69
C VAL A 58 -20.06 15.47 -4.08
N GLY A 59 -20.09 15.28 -2.77
CA GLY A 59 -19.69 14.02 -2.12
C GLY A 59 -18.22 13.67 -1.92
N PHE A 60 -17.25 14.45 -2.42
CA PHE A 60 -15.84 14.11 -2.21
C PHE A 60 -15.41 14.33 -0.75
N ARG A 61 -15.21 13.24 0.00
CA ARG A 61 -14.64 13.32 1.35
C ARG A 61 -13.12 13.45 1.22
N PRO A 62 -12.49 14.54 1.68
CA PRO A 62 -11.02 14.70 1.61
C PRO A 62 -10.26 13.69 2.48
N ILE A 63 -10.98 12.87 3.25
CA ILE A 63 -10.44 11.79 4.08
C ILE A 63 -9.56 10.88 3.20
N GLY A 64 -8.39 10.50 3.67
CA GLY A 64 -7.44 9.66 2.95
C GLY A 64 -6.91 8.56 3.86
N PHE A 65 -5.62 8.26 3.76
CA PHE A 65 -4.95 7.44 4.77
C PHE A 65 -4.90 8.16 6.11
N ARG A 66 -4.77 7.39 7.19
CA ARG A 66 -4.74 7.91 8.57
C ARG A 66 -3.65 8.95 8.83
N SER A 67 -2.55 8.92 8.07
CA SER A 67 -1.51 9.94 8.08
C SER A 67 -0.77 10.01 6.75
N SER A 68 -0.06 11.11 6.51
CA SER A 68 0.82 11.25 5.34
C SER A 68 1.90 10.18 5.30
N ALA A 69 2.50 9.84 6.45
CA ALA A 69 3.49 8.76 6.54
C ALA A 69 2.93 7.40 6.10
N ARG A 70 1.67 7.10 6.46
CA ARG A 70 0.99 5.87 6.01
C ARG A 70 0.71 5.87 4.52
N LEU A 71 0.34 7.02 3.95
CA LEU A 71 0.19 7.14 2.50
C LEU A 71 1.52 6.90 1.78
N VAL A 72 2.62 7.51 2.25
CA VAL A 72 3.96 7.34 1.67
C VAL A 72 4.36 5.86 1.71
N GLU A 73 4.30 5.23 2.90
CA GLU A 73 4.66 3.82 3.07
C GLU A 73 3.83 2.90 2.15
N HIS A 74 2.54 3.18 2.02
CA HIS A 74 1.64 2.36 1.22
C HIS A 74 1.87 2.55 -0.28
N TYR A 75 2.10 3.80 -0.71
CA TYR A 75 2.46 4.13 -2.09
C TYR A 75 3.79 3.50 -2.52
N GLU A 76 4.82 3.50 -1.66
CA GLU A 76 6.11 2.85 -1.97
C GLU A 76 5.96 1.34 -2.23
N LYS A 77 5.04 0.69 -1.51
CA LYS A 77 4.78 -0.74 -1.64
C LYS A 77 3.90 -1.08 -2.86
N HIS A 78 2.85 -0.30 -3.09
CA HIS A 78 1.76 -0.69 -3.99
C HIS A 78 1.53 0.28 -5.18
N GLY A 79 2.11 1.48 -5.16
CA GLY A 79 1.88 2.50 -6.19
C GLY A 79 2.19 2.00 -7.61
N ARG A 80 3.24 1.18 -7.76
CA ARG A 80 3.66 0.60 -9.05
C ARG A 80 2.64 -0.37 -9.65
N GLU A 81 1.73 -0.94 -8.85
CA GLU A 81 0.65 -1.82 -9.32
C GLU A 81 -0.39 -1.07 -10.17
N PHE A 82 -0.39 0.26 -10.06
CA PHE A 82 -1.25 1.17 -10.82
C PHE A 82 -0.52 1.87 -11.97
N GLY A 83 0.71 1.43 -12.28
CA GLY A 83 1.55 2.02 -13.32
C GLY A 83 2.40 3.19 -12.80
N SER A 84 2.75 4.11 -13.70
CA SER A 84 3.55 5.30 -13.37
C SER A 84 2.68 6.43 -12.82
N VAL A 85 2.02 6.19 -11.68
CA VAL A 85 1.20 7.18 -10.99
C VAL A 85 2.01 7.92 -9.93
N SER A 86 1.70 9.19 -9.69
CA SER A 86 2.22 9.92 -8.53
C SER A 86 1.51 9.50 -7.24
N GLN A 87 2.10 9.81 -6.08
CA GLN A 87 1.46 9.55 -4.78
C GLN A 87 0.08 10.24 -4.65
N ALA A 88 -0.08 11.44 -5.23
CA ALA A 88 -1.35 12.16 -5.23
C ALA A 88 -2.41 11.46 -6.09
N GLN A 89 -2.03 10.99 -7.29
CA GLN A 89 -2.91 10.21 -8.15
C GLN A 89 -3.29 8.88 -7.49
N TYR A 90 -2.35 8.24 -6.81
CA TYR A 90 -2.59 7.03 -6.04
C TYR A 90 -3.63 7.22 -4.94
N LEU A 91 -3.51 8.30 -4.15
CA LEU A 91 -4.52 8.66 -3.16
C LEU A 91 -5.88 8.91 -3.81
N GLN A 92 -5.90 9.63 -4.93
CA GLN A 92 -7.13 9.91 -5.66
C GLN A 92 -7.82 8.63 -6.15
N LEU A 93 -7.06 7.67 -6.70
CA LEU A 93 -7.61 6.37 -7.11
C LEU A 93 -8.22 5.61 -5.94
N ALA A 94 -7.57 5.63 -4.79
CA ALA A 94 -8.08 5.01 -3.57
C ALA A 94 -9.40 5.68 -3.11
N GLN A 95 -9.44 7.02 -3.09
CA GLN A 95 -10.64 7.78 -2.74
C GLN A 95 -11.78 7.54 -3.75
N GLN A 96 -11.47 7.47 -5.05
CA GLN A 96 -12.44 7.15 -6.09
C GLN A 96 -13.08 5.78 -5.87
N LEU A 97 -12.29 4.73 -5.58
CA LEU A 97 -12.85 3.41 -5.28
C LEU A 97 -13.68 3.43 -3.98
N ARG A 98 -13.23 4.16 -2.96
CA ARG A 98 -13.96 4.32 -1.69
C ARG A 98 -15.30 5.04 -1.87
N ASP A 99 -15.41 5.96 -2.81
CA ASP A 99 -16.60 6.80 -2.99
C ASP A 99 -17.46 6.36 -4.19
N ALA A 100 -16.99 5.40 -4.99
CA ALA A 100 -17.72 4.87 -6.14
C ALA A 100 -19.08 4.27 -5.73
N PRO A 101 -20.10 4.35 -6.61
CA PRO A 101 -21.36 3.65 -6.36
C PRO A 101 -21.14 2.14 -6.34
N VAL A 102 -21.77 1.46 -5.38
CA VAL A 102 -21.75 0.00 -5.29
C VAL A 102 -22.64 -0.60 -6.36
N GLY A 103 -22.21 -1.71 -6.96
CA GLY A 103 -22.89 -2.37 -8.08
C GLY A 103 -22.10 -2.26 -9.38
N GLY A 104 -22.56 -2.97 -10.41
CA GLY A 104 -21.82 -3.11 -11.66
C GLY A 104 -20.48 -3.79 -11.42
N ASP A 105 -19.40 -3.03 -11.55
CA ASP A 105 -18.03 -3.52 -11.33
C ASP A 105 -17.50 -3.40 -9.90
N ILE A 106 -18.21 -2.66 -9.05
CA ILE A 106 -17.81 -2.43 -7.66
C ILE A 106 -18.53 -3.40 -6.74
N LEU A 107 -17.75 -4.27 -6.09
CA LEU A 107 -18.19 -5.13 -5.00
C LEU A 107 -17.90 -4.47 -3.66
N GLU A 108 -18.78 -4.68 -2.68
CA GLU A 108 -18.61 -4.16 -1.32
C GLU A 108 -19.01 -5.22 -0.29
N VAL A 109 -18.27 -5.27 0.82
CA VAL A 109 -18.67 -5.98 2.04
C VAL A 109 -18.36 -5.09 3.25
N VAL A 110 -19.35 -4.93 4.13
CA VAL A 110 -19.19 -4.27 5.43
C VAL A 110 -19.04 -5.35 6.51
N ARG A 111 -17.93 -5.31 7.25
CA ARG A 111 -17.68 -6.27 8.33
C ARG A 111 -18.47 -5.87 9.58
N GLN A 112 -19.39 -6.74 10.01
CA GLN A 112 -20.36 -6.44 11.08
C GLN A 112 -19.72 -6.12 12.45
N SER A 113 -18.51 -6.61 12.74
CA SER A 113 -17.88 -6.43 14.06
C SER A 113 -17.35 -5.02 14.32
N ASP A 114 -16.82 -4.34 13.31
CA ASP A 114 -16.14 -3.05 13.44
C ASP A 114 -16.52 -2.04 12.35
N GLY A 115 -17.46 -2.40 11.47
CA GLY A 115 -17.96 -1.56 10.39
C GLY A 115 -16.96 -1.31 9.25
N VAL A 116 -15.83 -2.02 9.23
CA VAL A 116 -14.83 -1.86 8.16
C VAL A 116 -15.43 -2.22 6.82
N VAL A 117 -15.33 -1.31 5.87
CA VAL A 117 -15.82 -1.46 4.51
C VAL A 117 -14.69 -1.95 3.62
N SER A 118 -14.87 -3.11 2.98
CA SER A 118 -13.97 -3.61 1.95
C SER A 118 -14.63 -3.48 0.59
N ARG A 119 -13.89 -2.99 -0.40
CA ARG A 119 -14.36 -2.83 -1.79
C ARG A 119 -13.41 -3.49 -2.77
N PHE A 120 -13.95 -3.95 -3.89
CA PHE A 120 -13.18 -4.47 -5.01
C PHE A 120 -13.77 -4.00 -6.32
N ASP A 121 -12.93 -3.45 -7.18
CA ASP A 121 -13.28 -3.07 -8.55
C ASP A 121 -12.83 -4.17 -9.51
N LYS A 122 -13.79 -4.84 -10.16
CA LYS A 122 -13.53 -5.90 -11.14
C LYS A 122 -12.83 -5.39 -12.41
N GLY A 123 -13.02 -4.13 -12.78
CA GLY A 123 -12.43 -3.54 -13.98
C GLY A 123 -10.94 -3.27 -13.81
N SER A 124 -10.56 -2.61 -12.71
CA SER A 124 -9.14 -2.30 -12.44
C SER A 124 -8.39 -3.40 -11.68
N GLY A 125 -9.13 -4.33 -11.04
CA GLY A 125 -8.57 -5.31 -10.11
C GLY A 125 -8.16 -4.72 -8.77
N ALA A 126 -8.57 -3.48 -8.46
CA ALA A 126 -8.19 -2.79 -7.23
C ALA A 126 -9.04 -3.23 -6.04
N PHE A 127 -8.39 -3.44 -4.91
CA PHE A 127 -8.99 -3.72 -3.61
C PHE A 127 -8.76 -2.55 -2.66
N LEU A 128 -9.75 -2.23 -1.84
CA LEU A 128 -9.68 -1.21 -0.80
C LEU A 128 -10.29 -1.73 0.50
N ALA A 129 -9.73 -1.33 1.63
CA ALA A 129 -10.43 -1.39 2.91
C ALA A 129 -10.35 -0.04 3.64
N ALA A 130 -11.48 0.41 4.17
CA ALA A 130 -11.61 1.65 4.91
C ALA A 130 -12.36 1.43 6.24
N ASP A 131 -12.03 2.25 7.23
CA ASP A 131 -12.79 2.34 8.47
C ASP A 131 -14.17 2.99 8.22
N PRO A 132 -15.15 2.87 9.15
CA PRO A 132 -16.50 3.43 8.96
C PRO A 132 -16.55 4.94 8.70
N ASP A 133 -15.54 5.67 9.17
CA ASP A 133 -15.39 7.11 8.94
C ASP A 133 -14.89 7.45 7.52
N GLY A 134 -14.45 6.45 6.76
CA GLY A 134 -13.87 6.59 5.42
C GLY A 134 -12.34 6.67 5.41
N THR A 135 -11.67 6.50 6.55
CA THR A 135 -10.21 6.45 6.62
C THR A 135 -9.68 5.22 5.90
N ILE A 136 -8.82 5.43 4.91
CA ILE A 136 -8.25 4.36 4.08
C ILE A 136 -7.20 3.60 4.89
N ARG A 137 -7.39 2.28 5.00
CA ARG A 137 -6.45 1.36 5.67
C ARG A 137 -5.49 0.73 4.67
N THR A 138 -5.98 0.42 3.47
CA THR A 138 -5.20 -0.20 2.40
C THR A 138 -5.88 0.02 1.05
N PHE A 139 -5.07 0.02 -0.02
CA PHE A 139 -5.52 0.11 -1.40
C PHE A 139 -4.49 -0.56 -2.32
N PHE A 140 -4.79 -1.65 -3.04
CA PHE A 140 -3.78 -2.34 -3.88
C PHE A 140 -4.44 -3.29 -4.88
N LYS A 141 -3.68 -3.91 -5.78
CA LYS A 141 -4.16 -4.96 -6.71
C LYS A 141 -3.73 -6.35 -6.24
N PRO A 142 -4.62 -7.14 -5.60
CA PRO A 142 -4.27 -8.51 -5.25
C PRO A 142 -4.03 -9.38 -6.49
N ASN A 143 -3.01 -10.24 -6.45
CA ASN A 143 -2.70 -11.18 -7.54
C ASN A 143 -3.88 -12.11 -7.88
N ASP A 144 -4.65 -12.54 -6.86
CA ASP A 144 -5.80 -13.42 -7.06
C ASP A 144 -7.11 -12.65 -7.34
N GLY A 145 -7.04 -11.33 -7.53
CA GLY A 145 -8.18 -10.48 -7.86
C GLY A 145 -9.38 -10.66 -6.92
N GLU A 146 -10.55 -10.91 -7.50
CA GLU A 146 -11.81 -11.07 -6.77
C GLU A 146 -11.76 -12.22 -5.76
N ALA A 147 -10.97 -13.28 -6.02
CA ALA A 147 -10.84 -14.39 -5.07
C ALA A 147 -10.21 -13.93 -3.75
N TYR A 148 -9.29 -12.96 -3.79
CA TYR A 148 -8.76 -12.32 -2.58
C TYR A 148 -9.87 -11.59 -1.82
N PHE A 149 -10.66 -10.76 -2.51
CA PHE A 149 -11.78 -10.03 -1.91
C PHE A 149 -12.76 -10.96 -1.20
N ARG A 150 -13.16 -12.05 -1.88
CA ARG A 150 -14.06 -13.06 -1.30
C ARG A 150 -13.47 -13.76 -0.06
N ARG A 151 -12.15 -13.97 -0.01
CA ARG A 151 -11.48 -14.51 1.19
C ARG A 151 -11.47 -13.49 2.34
N GLN A 152 -11.24 -12.20 2.07
CA GLN A 152 -11.31 -11.16 3.08
C GLN A 152 -12.73 -11.01 3.65
N ALA A 153 -13.74 -11.07 2.79
CA ALA A 153 -15.15 -11.00 3.20
C ALA A 153 -15.57 -12.12 4.16
N ARG A 154 -14.91 -13.28 4.10
CA ARG A 154 -15.18 -14.44 4.97
C ARG A 154 -14.40 -14.44 6.29
N ARG A 155 -13.53 -13.46 6.54
CA ARG A 155 -12.77 -13.42 7.81
C ARG A 155 -13.72 -13.08 8.95
N SER A 156 -13.93 -14.05 9.83
CA SER A 156 -14.60 -13.83 11.11
C SER A 156 -13.78 -12.89 12.00
N PRO A 157 -14.44 -12.13 12.89
CA PRO A 157 -13.75 -11.35 13.92
C PRO A 157 -12.85 -12.30 14.72
N ARG A 158 -11.61 -11.89 15.01
CA ARG A 158 -10.82 -12.60 16.02
C ARG A 158 -11.45 -12.27 17.37
N SER A 159 -12.05 -13.28 17.99
CA SER A 159 -12.58 -13.24 19.36
C SER A 159 -11.47 -12.95 20.37
#